data_AF-A0A7Y2B4H0-F1
#
_entry.id   AF-A0A7Y2B4H0-F1
#
_cell.length_a   1.000
_cell.length_b   1.000
_cell.length_c   1.000
_cell.angle_alpha   90.00
_cell.angle_beta   90.00
_cell.angle_gamma   90.00
#
_symmetry.space_group_name_H-M   'P 1'
#
loop_
_entity.id
_entity.type
_entity.pdbx_description
1 polymer ?
#
loop_
_entity_poly.entity_id
_entity_poly.type
_entity_poly.pdbx_seq_one_letter_code
_entity_poly.pdbx_strand_id
1 'polypeptide(L)'
;HQAIHYCGAHRIGHGTRLLEDASLMDYVRDHRIPLEICLTSNVQTCVVERLQDHPFRQYLDYNLRVTLNTDSRLVSNTNVTRELYRACRTFRLNHYELRHILLNGFRSAFLPYPEKVGLIRDSLREIDAILGENFPMDDLVVLQDWRSLEHH
;
A
#
# COMPACT_ATOMS: atom_id res chain seq x y z
N HIS A 1 19.19 6.72 17.93
CA HIS A 1 19.99 7.22 16.78
C HIS A 1 21.20 6.33 16.45
N GLN A 2 21.03 5.00 16.25
CA GLN A 2 22.16 4.16 15.82
C GLN A 2 21.74 2.79 15.22
N ALA A 3 20.61 2.74 14.48
CA ALA A 3 20.15 1.52 13.79
C ALA A 3 20.30 1.58 12.25
N ILE A 4 20.86 2.65 11.69
CA ILE A 4 20.95 2.85 10.23
C ILE A 4 22.32 2.45 9.64
N HIS A 5 23.35 2.19 10.45
CA HIS A 5 24.72 2.17 9.92
C HIS A 5 25.51 0.85 9.96
N TYR A 6 25.05 -0.28 10.51
CA TYR A 6 26.02 -1.37 10.75
C TYR A 6 25.66 -2.83 10.45
N CYS A 7 24.51 -3.17 9.87
CA CYS A 7 24.30 -4.53 9.37
C CYS A 7 23.32 -4.49 8.20
N GLY A 8 23.68 -5.09 7.06
CA GLY A 8 22.86 -5.21 5.86
C GLY A 8 21.60 -6.08 6.04
N ALA A 9 20.74 -5.76 7.00
CA ALA A 9 19.36 -6.21 7.06
C ALA A 9 18.54 -5.31 6.13
N HIS A 10 18.54 -5.64 4.84
CA HIS A 10 17.78 -4.96 3.77
C HIS A 10 16.26 -5.22 3.84
N ARG A 11 15.73 -5.54 5.03
CA ARG A 11 14.31 -5.87 5.25
C ARG A 11 13.88 -5.41 6.63
N ILE A 12 13.00 -4.41 6.67
CA ILE A 12 11.98 -4.32 7.73
C ILE A 12 11.21 -5.64 7.61
N GLY A 13 11.25 -6.53 8.59
CA GLY A 13 10.65 -7.87 8.47
C GLY A 13 9.22 -7.80 7.92
N HIS A 14 9.04 -8.09 6.63
CA HIS A 14 7.81 -7.98 5.83
C HIS A 14 6.91 -6.77 6.12
N GLY A 15 7.50 -5.69 6.65
CA GLY A 15 6.76 -4.54 7.17
C GLY A 15 5.83 -4.83 8.35
N THR A 16 5.80 -5.99 9.01
CA THR A 16 4.77 -6.33 10.01
C THR A 16 5.05 -5.81 11.43
N ARG A 17 6.31 -5.50 11.74
CA ARG A 17 6.72 -4.99 13.05
C ARG A 17 6.93 -3.48 13.10
N LEU A 18 6.64 -2.78 12.00
CA LEU A 18 6.82 -1.34 11.92
C LEU A 18 5.95 -0.59 12.95
N LEU A 19 4.79 -1.14 13.33
CA LEU A 19 3.94 -0.60 14.40
C LEU A 19 4.64 -0.48 15.76
N GLU A 20 5.71 -1.23 16.01
CA GLU A 20 6.43 -1.21 17.29
C GLU A 20 7.34 0.03 17.44
N ASP A 21 7.63 0.75 16.35
CA ASP A 21 8.50 1.92 16.35
C ASP A 21 7.80 3.14 15.70
N ALA A 22 7.20 3.98 16.56
CA ALA A 22 6.51 5.19 16.12
C ALA A 22 7.42 6.19 15.39
N SER A 23 8.69 6.30 15.81
CA SER A 23 9.64 7.23 15.17
C SER A 23 9.99 6.79 13.75
N LEU A 24 10.10 5.47 13.55
CA LEU A 24 10.31 4.90 12.23
C LEU A 24 9.05 5.01 11.36
N MET A 25 7.85 4.84 11.94
CA MET A 25 6.59 5.07 11.22
C MET A 25 6.47 6.50 10.71
N ASP A 26 6.78 7.49 11.55
CA ASP A 26 6.79 8.90 11.15
C ASP A 26 7.79 9.14 10.03
N TYR A 27 9.01 8.63 10.17
CA TYR A 27 10.02 8.74 9.12
C TYR A 27 9.55 8.12 7.78
N VAL A 28 8.99 6.91 7.81
CA VAL A 28 8.45 6.23 6.62
C VAL A 28 7.30 7.01 5.99
N ARG A 29 6.40 7.56 6.80
CA ARG A 29 5.29 8.41 6.35
C ARG A 29 5.80 9.66 5.65
N ASP A 30 6.67 10.40 6.33
CA ASP A 30 7.12 11.73 5.91
C ASP A 30 7.99 11.65 4.65
N HIS A 31 8.83 10.62 4.53
CA HIS A 31 9.65 10.37 3.33
C HIS A 31 8.88 9.59 2.26
N ARG A 32 7.61 9.27 2.51
CA ARG A 32 6.71 8.51 1.63
C ARG A 32 7.35 7.21 1.12
N ILE A 33 8.07 6.51 1.99
CA ILE A 33 8.73 5.25 1.67
C ILE A 33 7.64 4.18 1.47
N PRO A 34 7.61 3.49 0.31
CA PRO A 34 6.57 2.50 0.06
C PRO A 34 6.76 1.25 0.92
N LEU A 35 5.66 0.75 1.48
CA LEU A 35 5.57 -0.53 2.17
C LEU A 35 4.96 -1.55 1.24
N GLU A 36 5.78 -2.49 0.77
CA GLU A 36 5.36 -3.59 -0.09
C GLU A 36 4.73 -4.70 0.74
N ILE A 37 3.40 -4.76 0.76
CA ILE A 37 2.64 -5.72 1.57
C ILE A 37 2.28 -6.94 0.74
N CYS A 38 2.60 -8.13 1.27
CA CYS A 38 2.37 -9.42 0.62
C CYS A 38 1.49 -10.30 1.51
N LEU A 39 0.18 -10.03 1.56
CA LEU A 39 -0.72 -10.61 2.57
C LEU A 39 -0.68 -12.14 2.61
N THR A 40 -0.80 -12.79 1.45
CA THR A 40 -0.76 -14.26 1.39
C THR A 40 0.61 -14.81 1.79
N SER A 41 1.71 -14.20 1.34
CA SER A 41 3.07 -14.62 1.70
C SER A 41 3.31 -14.49 3.21
N ASN A 42 2.86 -13.37 3.82
CA ASN A 42 3.06 -13.10 5.23
C ASN A 42 2.36 -14.13 6.15
N VAL A 43 1.22 -14.66 5.72
CA VAL A 43 0.55 -15.77 6.43
C VAL A 43 1.25 -17.11 6.17
N GLN A 44 1.63 -17.39 4.92
CA GLN A 44 2.29 -18.65 4.56
C GLN A 44 3.69 -18.81 5.20
N THR A 45 4.37 -17.70 5.45
CA THR A 45 5.67 -17.65 6.13
C THR A 45 5.55 -17.55 7.65
N CYS A 46 4.32 -17.63 8.18
CA CYS A 46 4.01 -17.52 9.61
C CYS A 46 4.50 -16.21 10.25
N VAL A 47 4.71 -15.15 9.45
CA VAL A 47 5.01 -13.81 9.97
C VAL A 47 3.79 -13.23 10.68
N VAL A 48 2.59 -13.61 10.22
CA VAL A 48 1.31 -13.32 10.86
C VAL A 48 0.50 -14.62 10.88
N GLU A 49 -0.17 -14.92 12.00
CA GLU A 49 -0.95 -16.15 12.14
C GLU A 49 -2.19 -16.16 11.23
N ARG A 50 -2.90 -15.04 11.13
CA ARG A 50 -4.09 -14.89 10.30
C ARG A 50 -4.10 -13.54 9.60
N LEU A 51 -4.77 -13.46 8.45
CA LEU A 51 -4.88 -12.21 7.70
C LEU A 51 -5.46 -11.06 8.53
N GLN A 52 -6.41 -11.34 9.44
CA GLN A 52 -7.04 -10.31 10.28
C GLN A 52 -6.06 -9.67 11.27
N ASP A 53 -5.00 -10.37 11.64
CA ASP A 53 -3.99 -9.90 12.61
C ASP A 53 -2.90 -9.08 11.90
N HIS A 54 -2.94 -8.98 10.58
CA HIS A 54 -1.94 -8.25 9.81
C HIS A 54 -2.10 -6.75 10.04
N PRO A 55 -0.99 -6.00 10.25
CA PRO A 55 -1.03 -4.55 10.54
C PRO A 55 -1.40 -3.66 9.34
N PHE A 56 -1.93 -4.24 8.27
CA PHE A 56 -2.17 -3.56 7.00
C PHE A 56 -3.18 -2.43 7.16
N ARG A 57 -4.26 -2.67 7.93
CA ARG A 57 -5.27 -1.65 8.21
C ARG A 57 -4.67 -0.47 8.97
N GLN A 58 -3.87 -0.74 9.99
CA GLN A 58 -3.22 0.30 10.78
C GLN A 58 -2.27 1.16 9.92
N TYR A 59 -1.57 0.57 8.96
CA TYR A 59 -0.72 1.33 8.03
C TYR A 59 -1.51 2.23 7.09
N LEU A 60 -2.69 1.77 6.63
CA LEU A 60 -3.61 2.63 5.88
C LEU A 60 -4.12 3.79 6.74
N ASP A 61 -4.54 3.51 7.97
CA ASP A 61 -5.04 4.52 8.90
C ASP A 61 -3.97 5.56 9.28
N TYR A 62 -2.70 5.14 9.32
CA TYR A 62 -1.55 6.03 9.53
C TYR A 62 -1.07 6.75 8.25
N ASN A 63 -1.80 6.62 7.15
CA ASN A 63 -1.52 7.25 5.86
C ASN A 63 -0.15 6.89 5.27
N LEU A 64 0.33 5.66 5.55
CA LEU A 64 1.55 5.13 4.96
C LEU A 64 1.32 4.77 3.48
N ARG A 65 2.37 4.89 2.68
CA ARG A 65 2.34 4.48 1.27
C ARG A 65 2.39 2.95 1.17
N VAL A 66 1.26 2.27 1.32
CA VAL A 66 1.19 0.82 1.15
C VAL A 66 0.90 0.41 -0.29
N THR A 67 1.50 -0.69 -0.72
CA THR A 67 1.20 -1.39 -1.99
C THR A 67 0.88 -2.86 -1.70
N LEU A 68 0.12 -3.52 -2.57
CA LEU A 68 -0.20 -4.95 -2.46
C LEU A 68 0.51 -5.75 -3.55
N ASN A 69 1.23 -6.79 -3.15
CA ASN A 69 2.14 -7.54 -4.00
C ASN A 69 2.02 -9.04 -3.73
N THR A 70 2.51 -9.86 -4.65
CA THR A 70 2.46 -11.32 -4.54
C THR A 70 3.71 -11.94 -3.90
N ASP A 71 4.74 -11.12 -3.63
CA ASP A 71 6.11 -11.55 -3.29
C ASP A 71 6.73 -12.43 -4.39
N SER A 72 6.63 -13.76 -4.25
CA SER A 72 7.23 -14.74 -5.15
C SER A 72 6.17 -15.61 -5.81
N ARG A 73 5.97 -15.42 -7.13
CA ARG A 73 4.99 -16.18 -7.94
C ARG A 73 5.23 -17.70 -8.03
N LEU A 74 6.40 -18.19 -7.59
CA LEU A 74 6.75 -19.61 -7.60
C LEU A 74 6.18 -20.42 -6.41
N VAL A 75 5.83 -19.75 -5.30
CA VAL A 75 5.44 -20.42 -4.04
C VAL A 75 4.06 -19.94 -3.58
N SER A 76 3.76 -18.66 -3.78
CA SER A 76 2.46 -18.09 -3.48
C SER A 76 1.49 -18.38 -4.64
N ASN A 77 0.57 -19.34 -4.48
CA ASN A 77 -0.51 -19.64 -5.45
C ASN A 77 -1.57 -18.52 -5.49
N THR A 78 -1.14 -17.30 -5.79
CA THR A 78 -1.90 -16.05 -5.75
C THR A 78 -1.57 -15.16 -6.95
N ASN A 79 -2.34 -14.11 -7.15
CA ASN A 79 -2.09 -13.06 -8.13
C ASN A 79 -2.55 -11.72 -7.56
N VAL A 80 -2.23 -10.60 -8.23
CA VAL A 80 -2.55 -9.25 -7.71
C VAL A 80 -4.06 -9.09 -7.46
N THR A 81 -4.92 -9.57 -8.35
CA THR A 81 -6.38 -9.54 -8.17
C THR A 81 -6.83 -10.30 -6.92
N ARG A 82 -6.23 -11.47 -6.63
CA ARG A 82 -6.52 -12.25 -5.42
C ARG A 82 -6.03 -11.54 -4.16
N GLU A 83 -4.85 -10.91 -4.19
CA GLU A 83 -4.36 -10.10 -3.06
C GLU A 83 -5.30 -8.92 -2.77
N LEU A 84 -5.68 -8.17 -3.81
CA LEU A 84 -6.63 -7.06 -3.70
C LEU A 84 -7.99 -7.54 -3.15
N TYR A 85 -8.53 -8.62 -3.70
CA TYR A 85 -9.79 -9.20 -3.22
C TYR A 85 -9.72 -9.61 -1.74
N ARG A 86 -8.62 -10.28 -1.33
CA ARG A 86 -8.38 -10.66 0.07
C ARG A 86 -8.30 -9.44 0.97
N ALA A 87 -7.59 -8.39 0.54
CA ALA A 87 -7.47 -7.15 1.28
C ALA A 87 -8.85 -6.49 1.47
N CYS A 88 -9.62 -6.31 0.39
CA CYS A 88 -10.96 -5.72 0.45
C CYS A 88 -11.89 -6.50 1.39
N ARG A 89 -11.90 -7.84 1.30
CA ARG A 89 -12.76 -8.70 2.12
C ARG A 89 -12.36 -8.71 3.59
N THR A 90 -11.06 -8.73 3.88
CA THR A 90 -10.54 -8.87 5.26
C THR A 90 -10.58 -7.55 6.01
N PHE A 91 -10.14 -6.46 5.36
CA PHE A 91 -9.99 -5.14 5.99
C PHE A 91 -11.11 -4.16 5.63
N ARG A 92 -12.16 -4.65 4.97
CA ARG A 92 -13.36 -3.89 4.58
C ARG A 92 -13.02 -2.60 3.84
N LEU A 93 -12.10 -2.70 2.89
CA LEU A 93 -11.67 -1.54 2.12
C LEU A 93 -12.82 -0.95 1.33
N ASN A 94 -12.97 0.37 1.38
CA ASN A 94 -13.86 1.09 0.48
C ASN A 94 -13.17 1.35 -0.88
N HIS A 95 -13.92 1.83 -1.86
CA HIS A 95 -13.42 2.08 -3.21
C HIS A 95 -12.35 3.18 -3.25
N TYR A 96 -12.41 4.18 -2.36
CA TYR A 96 -11.38 5.21 -2.25
C TYR A 96 -10.06 4.63 -1.75
N GLU A 97 -10.08 3.80 -0.71
CA GLU A 97 -8.88 3.14 -0.18
C GLU A 97 -8.26 2.22 -1.23
N LEU A 98 -9.09 1.43 -1.93
CA LEU A 98 -8.64 0.58 -3.03
C LEU A 98 -7.97 1.40 -4.14
N ARG A 99 -8.59 2.50 -4.55
CA ARG A 99 -8.01 3.46 -5.51
C ARG A 99 -6.65 3.97 -5.04
N HIS A 100 -6.55 4.38 -3.78
CA HIS A 100 -5.30 4.88 -3.20
C HIS A 100 -4.18 3.83 -3.21
N ILE A 101 -4.49 2.58 -2.84
CA ILE A 101 -3.52 1.47 -2.85
C ILE A 101 -3.02 1.19 -4.27
N LEU A 102 -3.93 1.15 -5.26
CA LEU A 102 -3.55 0.96 -6.67
C LEU A 102 -2.63 2.08 -7.14
N LEU A 103 -2.99 3.33 -6.87
CA LEU A 103 -2.20 4.50 -7.27
C LEU A 103 -0.82 4.53 -6.60
N ASN A 104 -0.72 4.08 -5.33
CA ASN A 104 0.56 3.95 -4.63
C ASN A 104 1.50 2.98 -5.34
N GLY A 105 0.98 1.91 -5.95
CA GLY A 105 1.78 0.99 -6.78
C GLY A 105 2.48 1.73 -7.92
N PHE A 106 1.72 2.50 -8.71
CA PHE A 106 2.26 3.27 -9.84
C PHE A 106 3.23 4.38 -9.38
N ARG A 107 2.92 5.06 -8.27
CA ARG A 107 3.82 6.08 -7.67
C ARG A 107 5.16 5.50 -7.24
N SER A 108 5.15 4.26 -6.78
CA SER A 108 6.34 3.53 -6.31
C SER A 108 7.15 2.87 -7.43
N ALA A 109 6.68 2.93 -8.69
CA ALA A 109 7.38 2.30 -9.81
C ALA A 109 8.81 2.86 -9.98
N PHE A 110 9.77 2.00 -10.28
CA PHE A 110 11.16 2.39 -10.54
C PHE A 110 11.36 2.88 -11.99
N LEU A 111 10.63 3.95 -12.35
CA LEU A 111 10.72 4.60 -13.66
C LEU A 111 11.32 6.01 -13.54
N PRO A 112 11.99 6.51 -14.60
CA PRO A 112 12.36 7.92 -14.71
C PRO A 112 11.14 8.83 -14.50
N TYR A 113 11.36 10.00 -13.89
CA TYR A 113 10.26 10.90 -13.50
C TYR A 113 9.29 11.23 -14.66
N PRO A 114 9.74 11.56 -15.89
CA PRO A 114 8.82 11.90 -16.98
C PRO A 114 7.90 10.73 -17.37
N GLU A 115 8.43 9.52 -17.44
CA GLU A 115 7.68 8.30 -17.77
C GLU A 115 6.70 7.95 -16.65
N LYS A 116 7.15 8.07 -15.40
CA LYS A 116 6.32 7.83 -14.21
C LYS A 116 5.11 8.76 -14.16
N VAL A 117 5.28 10.04 -14.50
CA VAL A 117 4.17 11.01 -14.53
C VAL A 117 3.11 10.61 -15.56
N GLY A 118 3.53 10.16 -16.75
CA GLY A 118 2.63 9.61 -17.76
C GLY A 118 1.87 8.40 -17.25
N LEU A 119 2.59 7.42 -16.72
CA LEU A 119 2.02 6.19 -16.15
C LEU A 119 0.98 6.50 -15.06
N ILE A 120 1.32 7.35 -14.09
CA ILE A 120 0.40 7.74 -13.00
C ILE A 120 -0.87 8.36 -13.57
N ARG A 121 -0.75 9.26 -14.55
CA ARG A 121 -1.90 9.94 -15.16
C ARG A 121 -2.83 8.96 -15.87
N ASP A 122 -2.26 8.07 -16.65
CA ASP A 122 -3.05 7.11 -17.45
C ASP A 122 -3.72 6.09 -16.53
N SER A 123 -2.99 5.56 -15.56
CA SER A 123 -3.56 4.66 -14.54
C SER A 123 -4.65 5.33 -13.71
N LEU A 124 -4.48 6.61 -13.35
CA LEU A 124 -5.51 7.34 -12.61
C LEU A 124 -6.83 7.43 -13.39
N ARG A 125 -6.75 7.76 -14.68
CA ARG A 125 -7.92 7.84 -15.57
C ARG A 125 -8.64 6.50 -15.67
N GLU A 126 -7.89 5.42 -15.86
CA GLU A 126 -8.44 4.08 -15.99
C GLU A 126 -9.11 3.61 -14.69
N ILE A 127 -8.45 3.82 -13.55
CA ILE A 127 -9.03 3.48 -12.23
C ILE A 127 -10.31 4.29 -11.98
N ASP A 128 -10.30 5.59 -12.27
CA ASP A 128 -11.47 6.46 -12.06
C ASP A 128 -12.63 6.08 -12.97
N ALA A 129 -12.37 5.70 -14.21
CA ALA A 129 -13.41 5.21 -15.12
C ALA A 129 -14.06 3.92 -14.59
N ILE A 130 -13.25 2.91 -14.24
CA ILE A 130 -13.74 1.63 -13.73
C ILE A 130 -14.51 1.83 -12.43
N LEU A 131 -13.98 2.62 -11.48
CA LEU A 131 -14.66 2.83 -10.21
C LEU A 131 -15.90 3.69 -10.36
N GLY A 132 -15.88 4.73 -11.18
CA GLY A 132 -17.04 5.60 -11.41
C GLY A 132 -18.20 4.89 -12.10
N GLU A 133 -17.92 3.96 -13.03
CA GLU A 133 -18.95 3.13 -13.68
C GLU A 133 -19.62 2.15 -12.71
N ASN A 134 -18.86 1.60 -11.75
CA ASN A 134 -19.33 0.55 -10.84
C ASN A 134 -19.80 1.07 -9.47
N PHE A 135 -19.35 2.27 -9.10
CA PHE A 135 -19.64 2.93 -7.83
C PHE A 135 -19.85 4.44 -8.09
N PRO A 136 -21.05 4.83 -8.55
CA PRO A 136 -21.39 6.23 -8.79
C PRO A 136 -21.12 7.06 -7.53
N MET A 137 -20.40 8.17 -7.68
CA MET A 137 -19.94 9.04 -6.60
C MET A 137 -21.09 9.85 -5.98
N ASP A 138 -22.11 9.18 -5.44
CA ASP A 138 -23.29 9.82 -4.83
C ASP A 138 -23.38 9.67 -3.31
N ASP A 139 -22.42 9.02 -2.64
CA ASP A 139 -22.39 8.93 -1.18
C ASP A 139 -21.18 9.67 -0.57
N LEU A 140 -21.53 10.79 0.07
CA LEU A 140 -20.73 11.73 0.85
C LEU A 140 -19.61 11.06 1.68
N VAL A 141 -18.34 11.33 1.35
CA VAL A 141 -17.44 12.21 2.12
C VAL A 141 -16.26 12.56 1.21
N VAL A 142 -16.19 13.83 0.81
CA VAL A 142 -14.95 14.45 0.33
C VAL A 142 -14.01 14.52 1.52
N LEU A 143 -13.26 13.44 1.79
CA LEU A 143 -12.09 13.53 2.67
C LEU A 143 -10.98 14.17 1.86
N GLN A 144 -11.00 15.50 1.92
CA GLN A 144 -9.88 16.43 1.79
C GLN A 144 -8.96 16.22 0.59
N ASP A 145 -9.14 17.14 -0.36
CA ASP A 145 -8.15 17.66 -1.29
C ASP A 145 -6.73 17.10 -1.13
N TRP A 146 -6.44 16.03 -1.85
CA TRP A 146 -5.14 15.34 -1.89
C TRP A 146 -3.97 16.25 -2.28
N ARG A 147 -4.23 17.44 -2.86
CA ARG A 147 -3.21 18.44 -3.19
C ARG A 147 -2.58 19.07 -1.95
N SER A 148 -3.27 19.09 -0.80
CA SER A 148 -2.71 19.66 0.43
C SER A 148 -1.64 18.78 1.08
N LEU A 149 -1.52 17.50 0.69
CA LEU A 149 -0.57 16.53 1.25
C LEU A 149 0.73 16.40 0.44
N GLU A 150 0.89 17.12 -0.67
CA GLU A 150 2.15 17.20 -1.44
C GLU A 150 3.02 18.41 -1.04
N HIS A 151 2.54 19.26 -0.13
CA HIS A 151 3.19 20.51 0.29
C HIS A 151 3.82 20.51 1.69
N HIS A 152 3.96 19.34 2.33
CA HIS A 152 4.69 19.19 3.59
C HIS A 152 5.76 18.11 3.50
#